data_AF-A0A537FSQ4-F1
#
_entry.id   AF-A0A537FSQ4-F1
#
_cell.length_a   1.000
_cell.length_b   1.000
_cell.length_c   1.000
_cell.angle_alpha   90.00
_cell.angle_beta   90.00
_cell.angle_gamma   90.00
#
_symmetry.space_group_name_H-M   'P 1'
#
loop_
_entity.id
_entity.type
_entity.pdbx_description
1 polymer ?
#
loop_
_entity_poly.entity_id
_entity_poly.type
_entity_poly.pdbx_seq_one_letter_code
_entity_poly.pdbx_strand_id
1 'polypeptide(L)'
;MTGIAGIFGPEEANPTFKLETLLSAMESRGSIKQSASIKGEDGIVNIGSCSHPGQESSTTNVEKTSTIIDGTLPENLELEEIGGEADTEALAETVQVPGAFAILAISGGRLLALRDVVGQKPLYYGED
;
A
#
# COMPACT_ATOMS: atom_id res chain seq x y z
N MET A 1 -3.78 -3.32 -14.81
CA MET A 1 -2.72 -2.54 -14.13
C MET A 1 -3.33 -2.00 -12.86
N THR A 2 -2.83 -2.35 -11.69
CA THR A 2 -3.45 -1.97 -10.40
C THR A 2 -3.17 -0.51 -10.07
N GLY A 3 -4.10 0.17 -9.41
CA GLY A 3 -3.87 1.47 -8.78
C GLY A 3 -3.90 1.31 -7.26
N ILE A 4 -2.96 1.94 -6.56
CA ILE A 4 -2.86 1.86 -5.10
C ILE A 4 -2.85 3.27 -4.52
N ALA A 5 -3.46 3.45 -3.35
CA ALA A 5 -3.48 4.72 -2.64
C ALA A 5 -3.40 4.49 -1.13
N GLY A 6 -2.75 5.42 -0.44
CA GLY A 6 -2.60 5.42 1.02
C GLY A 6 -2.85 6.82 1.55
N ILE A 7 -3.56 6.92 2.67
CA ILE A 7 -3.83 8.17 3.37
C ILE A 7 -3.60 7.96 4.86
N PHE A 8 -2.85 8.88 5.46
CA PHE A 8 -2.70 8.98 6.90
C PHE A 8 -3.13 10.38 7.35
N GLY A 9 -3.90 10.46 8.42
CA GLY A 9 -4.31 11.73 8.98
C GLY A 9 -5.30 11.60 10.14
N PRO A 10 -5.68 12.73 10.76
CA PRO A 10 -6.63 12.75 11.87
C PRO A 10 -8.03 12.27 11.43
N GLU A 11 -8.79 11.70 12.36
CA GLU A 11 -10.13 11.13 12.08
C GLU A 11 -11.10 12.19 11.55
N GLU A 12 -10.99 13.43 12.04
CA GLU A 12 -11.80 14.59 11.64
C GLU A 12 -11.58 14.99 10.18
N ALA A 13 -10.42 14.66 9.59
CA ALA A 13 -10.12 14.90 8.18
C ALA A 13 -10.76 13.86 7.24
N ASN A 14 -11.49 12.88 7.80
CA ASN A 14 -12.19 11.81 7.09
C ASN A 14 -11.31 11.10 6.04
N PRO A 15 -10.20 10.47 6.47
CA PRO A 15 -9.23 9.86 5.57
C PRO A 15 -9.82 8.70 4.75
N THR A 16 -10.84 8.01 5.27
CA THR A 16 -11.57 6.96 4.55
C THR A 16 -12.27 7.50 3.30
N PHE A 17 -13.01 8.60 3.41
CA PHE A 17 -13.68 9.22 2.27
C PHE A 17 -12.67 9.75 1.23
N LYS A 18 -11.58 10.36 1.69
CA LYS A 18 -10.50 10.80 0.80
C LYS A 18 -9.89 9.60 0.05
N LEU A 19 -9.69 8.46 0.71
CA LEU A 19 -9.16 7.26 0.07
C LEU A 19 -10.11 6.75 -1.03
N GLU A 20 -11.41 6.66 -0.74
CA GLU A 20 -12.40 6.27 -1.75
C GLU A 20 -12.41 7.21 -2.95
N THR A 21 -12.26 8.52 -2.71
CA THR A 21 -12.17 9.53 -3.77
C THR A 21 -10.94 9.31 -4.64
N LEU A 22 -9.76 9.06 -4.04
CA LEU A 22 -8.53 8.76 -4.77
C LEU A 22 -8.64 7.47 -5.59
N LEU A 23 -9.19 6.40 -5.01
CA LEU A 23 -9.39 5.14 -5.73
C LEU A 23 -10.37 5.28 -6.89
N SER A 24 -11.40 6.13 -6.73
CA SER A 24 -12.36 6.43 -7.80
C SER A 24 -11.71 7.24 -8.92
N ALA A 25 -10.83 8.19 -8.60
CA ALA A 25 -10.05 8.91 -9.60
C ALA A 25 -9.10 8.00 -10.41
N MET A 26 -8.73 6.84 -9.85
CA MET A 26 -7.90 5.82 -10.50
C MET A 26 -8.71 4.70 -11.18
N GLU A 27 -10.03 4.85 -11.38
CA GLU A 27 -10.89 3.79 -11.94
C GLU A 27 -10.40 3.22 -13.29
N SER A 28 -9.68 4.00 -14.09
CA SER A 28 -9.03 3.52 -15.32
C SER A 28 -8.02 2.37 -15.10
N ARG A 29 -7.51 2.21 -13.88
CA ARG A 29 -6.64 1.11 -13.44
C ARG A 29 -7.44 -0.10 -12.95
N GLY A 30 -8.70 0.10 -12.58
CA GLY A 30 -9.58 -0.98 -12.17
C GLY A 30 -10.84 -0.50 -11.45
N SER A 31 -11.89 -1.28 -11.53
CA SER A 31 -13.18 -0.98 -10.88
C SER A 31 -13.40 -1.74 -9.57
N ILE A 32 -12.69 -2.86 -9.35
CA ILE A 32 -12.77 -3.61 -8.10
C ILE A 32 -11.92 -2.89 -7.07
N LYS A 33 -12.54 -2.44 -5.97
CA LYS A 33 -11.87 -1.71 -4.90
C LYS A 33 -11.73 -2.58 -3.66
N GLN A 34 -10.57 -2.49 -3.03
CA GLN A 34 -10.27 -3.12 -1.73
C GLN A 34 -9.57 -2.09 -0.85
N SER A 35 -9.79 -2.16 0.45
CA SER A 35 -9.13 -1.25 1.41
C SER A 35 -8.94 -1.90 2.77
N ALA A 36 -7.97 -1.38 3.50
CA ALA A 36 -7.69 -1.70 4.89
C ALA A 36 -7.52 -0.39 5.67
N SER A 37 -7.99 -0.40 6.92
CA SER A 37 -7.95 0.77 7.81
C SER A 37 -7.51 0.35 9.19
N ILE A 38 -6.56 1.09 9.77
CA ILE A 38 -6.08 0.87 11.13
C ILE A 38 -6.02 2.22 11.85
N LYS A 39 -6.61 2.27 13.04
CA LYS A 39 -6.49 3.41 13.95
C LYS A 39 -5.19 3.30 14.74
N GLY A 40 -4.28 4.25 14.51
CA GLY A 40 -3.07 4.46 15.30
C GLY A 40 -3.30 5.47 16.43
N GLU A 41 -2.23 5.81 17.14
CA GLU A 41 -2.27 6.83 18.21
C GLU A 41 -2.49 8.24 17.63
N ASP A 42 -1.88 8.52 16.49
CA ASP A 42 -1.84 9.86 15.87
C ASP A 42 -2.91 10.08 14.79
N GLY A 43 -3.73 9.08 14.49
CA GLY A 43 -4.74 9.18 13.43
C GLY A 43 -5.14 7.83 12.85
N ILE A 44 -5.76 7.87 11.67
CA ILE A 44 -6.19 6.68 10.93
C ILE A 44 -5.29 6.53 9.70
N VAL A 45 -4.71 5.34 9.55
CA VAL A 45 -4.03 4.93 8.32
C VAL A 45 -5.02 4.13 7.48
N ASN A 46 -5.21 4.54 6.23
CA ASN A 46 -5.98 3.80 5.25
C ASN A 46 -5.10 3.49 4.05
N ILE A 47 -5.14 2.26 3.57
CA ILE A 47 -4.57 1.88 2.28
C ILE A 47 -5.66 1.21 1.45
N GLY A 48 -5.55 1.31 0.12
CA GLY A 48 -6.47 0.63 -0.77
C GLY A 48 -5.93 0.45 -2.17
N SER A 49 -6.61 -0.38 -2.93
CA SER A 49 -6.33 -0.66 -4.32
C SER A 49 -7.58 -0.63 -5.18
N CYS A 50 -7.37 -0.38 -6.47
CA CYS A 50 -8.34 -0.57 -7.54
C CYS A 50 -7.72 -1.46 -8.63
N SER A 51 -8.40 -2.54 -9.00
CA SER A 51 -7.90 -3.54 -9.95
C SER A 51 -8.97 -4.05 -10.91
N HIS A 52 -8.52 -4.63 -12.01
CA HIS A 52 -9.39 -5.40 -12.90
C HIS A 52 -9.61 -6.81 -12.30
N PRO A 53 -10.71 -7.51 -12.66
CA PRO A 53 -10.91 -8.89 -12.27
C PRO A 53 -9.70 -9.78 -12.63
N GLY A 54 -9.22 -10.58 -11.68
CA GLY A 54 -8.04 -11.45 -11.85
C GLY A 54 -6.69 -10.73 -11.70
N GLN A 55 -6.68 -9.47 -11.27
CA GLN A 55 -5.48 -8.70 -10.90
C GLN A 55 -5.62 -8.09 -9.49
N GLU A 56 -6.44 -8.70 -8.64
CA GLU A 56 -6.64 -8.25 -7.27
C GLU A 56 -5.30 -8.18 -6.54
N SER A 57 -5.04 -7.04 -5.89
CA SER A 57 -3.87 -6.92 -5.02
C SER A 57 -4.05 -7.87 -3.84
N SER A 58 -2.99 -8.58 -3.47
CA SER A 58 -2.99 -9.35 -2.24
C SER A 58 -3.05 -8.40 -1.04
N THR A 59 -4.10 -8.50 -0.23
CA THR A 59 -4.16 -7.94 1.12
C THR A 59 -3.98 -9.06 2.13
N THR A 60 -2.82 -9.11 2.79
CA THR A 60 -2.59 -9.95 3.96
C THR A 60 -2.97 -9.15 5.20
N ASN A 61 -3.81 -9.71 6.07
CA ASN A 61 -4.17 -9.11 7.36
C ASN A 61 -3.62 -10.02 8.46
N VAL A 62 -2.47 -9.65 9.00
CA VAL A 62 -1.89 -10.24 10.21
C VAL A 62 -1.97 -9.14 11.27
N GLU A 63 -2.20 -9.47 12.54
CA GLU A 63 -2.53 -8.53 13.63
C GLU A 63 -1.98 -7.09 13.47
N LYS A 64 -2.87 -6.16 13.07
CA LYS A 64 -2.59 -4.71 12.85
C LYS A 64 -1.63 -4.37 11.70
N THR A 65 -1.52 -5.25 10.72
CA THR A 65 -0.66 -5.06 9.55
C THR A 65 -1.46 -5.34 8.28
N SER A 66 -1.20 -4.58 7.23
CA SER A 66 -1.87 -4.75 5.94
C SER A 66 -0.99 -4.25 4.81
N THR A 67 -0.86 -5.03 3.74
CA THR A 67 0.00 -4.67 2.59
C THR A 67 -0.80 -4.72 1.29
N ILE A 68 -0.49 -3.82 0.36
CA ILE A 68 -1.08 -3.71 -0.99
C ILE A 68 0.03 -3.41 -2.00
N ILE A 69 -0.04 -4.01 -3.19
CA ILE A 69 1.00 -3.93 -4.22
C ILE A 69 0.41 -3.60 -5.60
N ASP A 70 1.05 -2.67 -6.33
CA ASP A 70 0.96 -2.58 -7.80
C ASP A 70 2.23 -3.14 -8.40
N GLY A 71 2.12 -4.28 -9.09
CA GLY A 71 3.25 -4.93 -9.75
C GLY A 71 3.47 -6.36 -9.28
N THR A 72 4.72 -6.80 -9.37
CA THR A 72 5.12 -8.16 -9.03
C THR A 72 6.31 -8.09 -8.09
N LEU A 73 6.26 -8.85 -7.00
CA LEU A 73 7.41 -8.99 -6.12
C LEU A 73 8.45 -9.94 -6.75
N PRO A 74 9.75 -9.71 -6.51
CA PRO A 74 10.76 -10.72 -6.76
C PRO A 74 10.44 -12.03 -6.03
N GLU A 75 10.76 -13.19 -6.62
CA GLU A 75 10.46 -14.52 -6.05
C GLU A 75 11.08 -14.77 -4.67
N ASN A 76 12.13 -14.02 -4.33
CA ASN A 76 12.84 -14.13 -3.06
C ASN A 76 12.26 -13.24 -1.95
N LEU A 77 11.08 -12.64 -2.16
CA LEU A 77 10.47 -11.74 -1.21
C LEU A 77 9.11 -12.20 -0.71
N GLU A 78 8.96 -12.31 0.60
CA GLU A 78 7.69 -12.71 1.21
C GLU A 78 6.95 -11.50 1.81
N LEU A 79 5.64 -11.43 1.55
CA LEU A 79 4.76 -10.34 2.02
C LEU A 79 4.71 -10.21 3.54
N GLU A 80 4.95 -11.31 4.26
CA GLU A 80 4.99 -11.36 5.72
C GLU A 80 6.17 -10.53 6.29
N GLU A 81 7.25 -10.38 5.52
CA GLU A 81 8.43 -9.58 5.88
C GLU A 81 8.16 -8.07 5.77
N ILE A 82 7.21 -7.66 4.92
CA ILE A 82 6.86 -6.25 4.68
C ILE A 82 5.89 -5.74 5.75
N GLY A 83 5.00 -6.63 6.22
CA GLY A 83 3.91 -6.30 7.13
C GLY A 83 4.25 -6.43 8.61
N GLY A 84 5.15 -7.34 9.00
CA GLY A 84 5.46 -7.59 10.41
C GLY A 84 6.22 -6.46 11.12
N GLU A 85 6.50 -6.67 12.42
CA GLU A 85 7.60 -5.98 13.14
C GLU A 85 8.99 -6.35 12.57
N ALA A 86 9.02 -7.21 11.54
CA ALA A 86 10.19 -7.78 10.91
C ALA A 86 10.95 -6.75 10.09
N ASP A 87 12.18 -6.50 10.54
CA ASP A 87 13.34 -5.95 9.86
C ASP A 87 13.10 -4.95 8.72
N THR A 88 13.20 -3.68 9.11
CA THR A 88 13.52 -2.57 8.18
C THR A 88 14.73 -2.87 7.29
N GLU A 89 15.63 -3.77 7.70
CA GLU A 89 16.76 -4.24 6.89
C GLU A 89 16.32 -5.09 5.69
N ALA A 90 15.44 -6.08 5.88
CA ALA A 90 14.90 -6.91 4.79
C ALA A 90 14.08 -6.07 3.79
N LEU A 91 13.29 -5.11 4.29
CA LEU A 91 12.61 -4.10 3.48
C LEU A 91 13.60 -3.20 2.72
N ALA A 92 14.71 -2.79 3.34
CA ALA A 92 15.72 -1.96 2.69
C ALA A 92 16.50 -2.73 1.60
N GLU A 93 16.75 -4.02 1.80
CA GLU A 93 17.34 -4.90 0.78
C GLU A 93 16.38 -5.13 -0.38
N THR A 94 15.08 -5.30 -0.10
CA THR A 94 14.01 -5.43 -1.10
C THR A 94 14.01 -4.29 -2.10
N VAL A 95 14.06 -3.05 -1.60
CA VAL A 95 13.99 -1.85 -2.44
C VAL A 95 15.14 -1.79 -3.44
N GLN A 96 16.28 -2.40 -3.12
CA GLN A 96 17.46 -2.41 -3.98
C GLN A 96 17.36 -3.39 -5.16
N VAL A 97 16.35 -4.27 -5.18
CA VAL A 97 16.15 -5.23 -6.27
C VAL A 97 15.18 -4.66 -7.30
N PRO A 98 15.55 -4.63 -8.60
CA PRO A 98 14.60 -4.30 -9.67
C PRO A 98 13.48 -5.35 -9.75
N GLY A 99 12.24 -4.96 -9.42
CA GLY A 99 11.09 -5.87 -9.43
C GLY A 99 9.82 -5.35 -10.12
N ALA A 100 9.79 -4.10 -10.56
CA ALA A 100 8.60 -3.46 -11.12
C ALA A 100 7.40 -3.47 -10.16
N PHE A 101 7.61 -2.97 -8.94
CA PHE A 101 6.59 -2.89 -7.89
C PHE A 101 6.54 -1.51 -7.21
N ALA A 102 5.34 -1.19 -6.74
CA ALA A 102 5.08 -0.18 -5.73
C ALA A 102 4.23 -0.80 -4.61
N ILE A 103 4.53 -0.49 -3.37
CA ILE A 103 3.96 -1.14 -2.18
C ILE A 103 3.48 -0.08 -1.21
N LEU A 104 2.29 -0.30 -0.66
CA LEU A 104 1.80 0.40 0.52
C LEU A 104 1.57 -0.61 1.63
N ALA A 105 2.06 -0.31 2.83
CA ALA A 105 1.86 -1.15 3.99
C ALA A 105 1.44 -0.33 5.20
N ILE A 106 0.62 -0.93 6.06
CA ILE A 106 0.34 -0.46 7.40
C ILE A 106 1.11 -1.36 8.36
N SER A 107 1.91 -0.75 9.24
CA SER A 107 2.59 -1.46 10.34
C SER A 107 2.54 -0.59 11.59
N GLY A 108 2.01 -1.14 12.69
CA GLY A 108 1.95 -0.44 13.98
C GLY A 108 1.23 0.92 13.93
N GLY A 109 0.22 1.07 13.06
CA GLY A 109 -0.50 2.35 12.89
C GLY A 109 0.27 3.41 12.08
N ARG A 110 1.33 3.04 11.37
CA ARG A 110 2.08 3.91 10.45
C ARG A 110 1.83 3.49 9.00
N LEU A 111 1.92 4.46 8.09
CA LEU A 111 1.90 4.23 6.65
C LEU A 111 3.33 4.10 6.11
N LEU A 112 3.63 2.98 5.47
CA LEU A 112 4.87 2.74 4.75
C LEU A 112 4.58 2.73 3.25
N ALA A 113 5.48 3.34 2.48
CA ALA A 113 5.39 3.42 1.03
C ALA A 113 6.76 3.07 0.43
N LEU A 114 6.78 2.06 -0.45
CA LEU A 114 8.02 1.56 -1.06
C LEU A 114 7.88 1.46 -2.58
N ARG A 115 9.00 1.62 -3.27
CA ARG A 115 9.10 1.49 -4.72
C ARG A 115 10.39 0.78 -5.06
N ASP A 116 10.41 -0.02 -6.12
CA ASP A 116 11.64 -0.62 -6.61
C ASP A 116 12.70 0.45 -6.98
N VAL A 117 13.99 0.09 -6.92
CA VAL A 117 15.14 0.98 -7.17
C VAL A 117 15.09 1.69 -8.52
N VAL A 118 14.49 1.08 -9.54
CA VAL A 118 14.39 1.64 -10.88
C VAL A 118 13.17 2.55 -11.00
N GLY A 119 12.15 2.31 -10.18
CA GLY A 119 10.91 3.07 -10.18
C GLY A 119 10.01 2.80 -11.37
N GLN A 120 9.95 1.54 -11.81
CA GLN A 120 9.15 1.17 -12.98
C GLN A 120 7.64 1.38 -12.73
N LYS A 121 7.19 1.22 -11.49
CA LYS A 121 5.83 1.53 -11.07
C LYS A 121 5.76 2.93 -10.46
N PRO A 122 4.84 3.79 -10.92
CA PRO A 122 4.73 5.13 -10.38
C PRO A 122 4.15 5.10 -8.96
N LEU A 123 4.77 5.87 -8.06
CA LEU A 123 4.29 6.11 -6.71
C LEU A 123 4.56 7.59 -6.38
N TYR A 124 3.52 8.29 -5.94
CA TYR A 124 3.58 9.73 -5.69
C TYR A 124 3.22 10.01 -4.23
N TYR A 125 3.81 11.06 -3.68
CA TYR A 125 3.56 11.55 -2.33
C TYR A 125 3.06 12.99 -2.39
N GLY A 126 2.14 13.33 -1.48
CA GLY A 126 1.60 14.66 -1.30
C GLY A 126 1.05 14.84 0.11
N GLU A 127 0.91 16.09 0.52
CA GLU A 127 0.35 16.53 1.79
C GLU A 127 -0.60 17.71 1.54
N ASP A 128 -1.61 17.85 2.41
CA ASP A 128 -2.58 18.96 2.41
C ASP A 128 -2.14 20.06 3.40
#